data_AF-X1QQ08-F1
#
_entry.id   AF-X1QQ08-F1
#
_cell.length_a   1.000
_cell.length_b   1.000
_cell.length_c   1.000
_cell.angle_alpha   90.00
_cell.angle_beta   90.00
_cell.angle_gamma   90.00
#
_symmetry.space_group_name_H-M   'P 1'
#
loop_
_entity.id
_entity.type
_entity.pdbx_description
1 polymer ?
#
loop_
_entity_poly.entity_id
_entity_poly.type
_entity_poly.pdbx_seq_one_letter_code
_entity_poly.pdbx_strand_id
1 'polypeptide(L)' 'MKNEYEPVIGLETHVELYTNTKMFCGCRLSFGEEKNIYTCPGCLGHPGSLPV' A
#
# COMPACT_ATOMS: atom_id res chain seq x y z
N MET A 1 -3.49 44.88 8.46
CA MET A 1 -4.66 44.00 8.67
C MET A 1 -4.28 43.02 9.76
N LYS A 2 -4.97 43.04 10.91
CA LYS A 2 -4.82 41.97 11.90
C LYS A 2 -5.55 40.77 11.35
N ASN A 3 -4.86 39.65 11.16
CA ASN A 3 -5.50 38.40 10.79
C ASN A 3 -6.26 37.90 12.04
N GLU A 4 -7.59 37.78 11.96
CA GLU A 4 -8.46 37.37 13.07
C GLU A 4 -8.58 35.84 13.23
N TYR A 5 -8.01 35.07 12.30
CA TYR A 5 -8.11 33.61 12.26
C TYR A 5 -6.77 32.93 11.95
N GLU A 6 -6.61 31.69 12.43
CA GLU A 6 -5.45 30.84 12.20
C GLU A 6 -5.80 29.70 11.24
N PRO A 7 -5.11 29.55 10.10
CA PRO A 7 -5.32 28.41 9.21
C PRO A 7 -4.69 27.15 9.80
N VAL A 8 -5.49 26.10 9.96
CA VAL A 8 -5.02 24.76 10.35
C VAL A 8 -5.23 23.81 9.17
N ILE A 9 -4.13 23.32 8.60
CA ILE A 9 -4.14 22.48 7.39
C ILE A 9 -3.46 21.14 7.72
N GLY A 10 -4.11 20.04 7.38
CA GLY A 10 -3.58 18.69 7.49
C GLY A 10 -3.46 18.05 6.11
N LEU A 11 -2.38 17.31 5.89
CA LEU A 11 -2.14 16.53 4.68
C LEU A 11 -1.81 15.09 5.07
N GLU A 12 -2.34 14.13 4.32
CA GLU A 12 -1.95 12.72 4.38
C GLU A 12 -1.42 12.32 3.00
N THR A 13 -0.28 11.65 2.97
CA THR A 13 0.37 11.23 1.72
C THR A 13 0.71 9.75 1.80
N HIS A 14 0.35 9.01 0.75
CA HIS A 14 0.77 7.62 0.58
C HIS A 14 1.90 7.57 -0.43
N VAL A 15 2.93 6.78 -0.12
CA VAL A 15 4.08 6.55 -0.99
C VAL A 15 4.28 5.05 -1.11
N GLU A 16 4.32 4.55 -2.35
CA GLU A 16 4.65 3.15 -2.62
C GLU A 16 6.16 2.92 -2.43
N LEU A 17 6.52 1.92 -1.63
CA LEU A 17 7.92 1.56 -1.43
C LEU A 17 8.46 0.79 -2.64
N TYR A 18 9.69 1.08 -3.06
CA TYR A 18 10.35 0.37 -4.15
C TYR A 18 10.97 -0.96 -3.67
N THR A 19 10.11 -1.88 -3.25
CA THR A 19 10.51 -3.23 -2.82
C THR A 19 10.33 -4.25 -3.95
N ASN A 20 11.10 -5.35 -3.90
CA ASN A 20 10.95 -6.44 -4.88
C ASN A 20 9.69 -7.28 -4.61
N THR A 21 9.25 -7.37 -3.35
CA THR A 21 8.11 -8.16 -2.90
C THR A 21 7.06 -7.28 -2.24
N LYS A 22 5.83 -7.80 -2.12
CA LYS A 22 4.76 -7.18 -1.33
C LYS A 22 5.13 -7.18 0.16
N MET A 23 4.39 -6.38 0.94
CA MET A 23 4.69 -6.13 2.36
C MET A 23 4.55 -7.36 3.27
N PHE A 24 3.62 -8.27 2.96
CA PHE A 24 3.24 -9.39 3.85
C PHE A 24 3.26 -10.76 3.16
N CYS A 25 3.90 -10.84 2.00
CA CYS A 25 4.16 -12.11 1.30
C CYS A 25 5.28 -11.95 0.27
N GLY A 26 5.84 -13.08 -0.18
CA GLY A 26 6.88 -13.12 -1.22
C GLY A 26 6.42 -12.83 -2.65
N CYS A 27 5.16 -12.43 -2.89
CA CYS A 27 4.71 -12.07 -4.24
C CYS A 27 5.46 -10.85 -4.76
N ARG A 28 5.80 -10.86 -6.05
CA ARG A 28 6.45 -9.73 -6.73
C ARG A 28 5.59 -8.47 -6.68
N LEU A 29 6.22 -7.32 -6.42
CA LEU A 29 5.65 -5.99 -6.67
C LEU A 29 6.06 -5.55 -8.09
N SER A 30 5.09 -5.32 -8.98
CA SER A 30 5.35 -4.85 -10.34
C SER A 30 4.11 -4.15 -10.93
N PHE A 31 4.32 -3.48 -12.06
CA PHE A 31 3.30 -2.69 -12.75
C PHE A 31 3.05 -3.23 -14.17
N GLY A 32 1.78 -3.26 -14.59
CA GLY A 32 1.40 -3.55 -15.98
C GLY A 32 1.24 -5.04 -16.32
N GLU A 33 1.21 -5.92 -15.33
CA GLU A 33 1.09 -7.36 -15.54
C GLU A 33 -0.33 -7.84 -15.84
N GLU A 34 -0.46 -9.10 -16.27
CA GLU A 34 -1.76 -9.76 -16.39
C GLU A 34 -2.51 -9.85 -15.05
N LYS A 35 -3.84 -9.89 -15.14
CA LYS A 35 -4.71 -9.92 -13.96
C LYS A 35 -4.43 -11.17 -13.12
N ASN A 36 -4.26 -10.95 -11.81
CA ASN A 36 -4.04 -11.99 -10.81
C ASN A 36 -2.76 -12.83 -10.96
N ILE A 37 -1.76 -12.39 -11.75
CA ILE A 37 -0.53 -13.17 -11.98
C ILE A 37 0.37 -13.27 -10.74
N TYR A 38 0.53 -12.18 -9.99
CA TYR A 38 1.35 -12.13 -8.77
C TYR A 38 0.49 -12.12 -7.53
N THR A 39 -0.20 -13.25 -7.32
CA THR A 39 -1.10 -13.46 -6.18
C THR A 39 -0.74 -14.74 -5.43
N CYS A 40 -1.10 -14.79 -4.15
CA CYS A 40 -0.96 -15.97 -3.30
C CYS A 40 -2.06 -15.94 -2.22
N PRO A 41 -2.23 -17.02 -1.45
CA PRO A 41 -3.22 -17.08 -0.38
C PRO A 41 -3.17 -15.89 0.59
N GLY A 42 -1.97 -15.44 0.96
CA GLY A 42 -1.76 -14.30 1.86
C GLY A 42 -2.32 -13.00 1.34
N CYS A 43 -1.91 -12.56 0.14
CA CYS A 43 -2.38 -11.28 -0.40
C CYS A 43 -3.81 -11.32 -0.96
N LEU A 44 -4.40 -12.51 -1.10
CA LEU A 44 -5.81 -12.70 -1.45
C LEU A 44 -6.72 -12.91 -0.23
N GLY A 45 -6.15 -12.99 0.98
CA GLY A 45 -6.92 -13.14 2.21
C GLY A 45 -7.60 -14.51 2.36
N HIS A 46 -7.00 -15.58 1.84
CA HIS A 46 -7.56 -16.92 2.04
C HIS A 46 -7.52 -17.35 3.51
N PRO A 47 -8.51 -18.15 3.98
CA PRO A 47 -8.54 -18.65 5.34
C PRO A 47 -7.25 -19.38 5.73
N GLY A 48 -6.73 -19.06 6.92
CA GLY A 48 -5.50 -19.66 7.45
C GLY A 48 -4.19 -19.07 6.93
N SER A 49 -4.23 -18.05 6.07
CA SER A 49 -3.03 -17.35 5.62
C SER A 49 -2.50 -16.42 6.71
N LEU A 50 -1.18 -16.40 6.91
CA LEU A 50 -0.49 -15.53 7.87
C LEU A 50 0.41 -14.51 7.12
N PRO A 51 0.53 -13.26 7.62
CA PRO A 51 1.47 -12.28 7.07
C PRO A 51 2.91 -12.69 7.40
N VAL A 52 3.79 -12.64 6.40
CA VAL A 52 5.23 -12.95 6.52
C VAL A 52 6.10 -12.04 5.66
#